data_AF-A0A958D8D1-F1
#
_entry.id   AF-A0A958D8D1-F1
#
_cell.length_a   1.000
_cell.length_b   1.000
_cell.length_c   1.000
_cell.angle_alpha   90.00
_cell.angle_beta   90.00
_cell.angle_gamma   90.00
#
_symmetry.space_group_name_H-M   'P 1'
#
loop_
_entity.id
_entity.type
_entity.pdbx_description
1 polymer ?
#
loop_
_entity_poly.entity_id
_entity_poly.type
_entity_poly.pdbx_seq_one_letter_code
_entity_poly.pdbx_strand_id
1 'polypeptide(L)' 'MKAEDLDKLFDSGEVDITPYLELSQSHRPDHDLKRVNVDFPIWMLREIDQTAKRLGVPRQSLIKVWLAERLTQQ' A
#
# COMPACT_ATOMS: atom_id res chain seq x y z
N MET A 1 11.43 -6.63 -27.88
CA MET A 1 11.66 -8.04 -27.49
C MET A 1 10.31 -8.71 -27.35
N LYS A 2 10.15 -9.97 -27.76
CA LYS A 2 8.92 -10.71 -27.48
C LYS A 2 8.94 -11.20 -26.03
N ALA A 3 7.77 -11.39 -25.41
CA ALA A 3 7.67 -11.84 -24.02
C ALA A 3 8.47 -13.13 -23.77
N GLU A 4 8.33 -14.12 -24.66
CA GLU A 4 9.03 -15.42 -24.57
C GLU A 4 10.56 -15.32 -24.55
N ASP A 5 11.13 -14.31 -25.20
CA ASP A 5 12.59 -14.09 -25.23
C ASP A 5 13.07 -13.40 -23.95
N LEU A 6 12.25 -12.49 -23.40
CA LEU A 6 12.52 -11.83 -22.13
C LEU A 6 12.44 -12.82 -20.96
N ASP A 7 11.44 -13.69 -20.96
CA ASP A 7 11.25 -14.71 -19.93
C ASP A 7 12.46 -15.65 -19.86
N LYS A 8 12.96 -16.12 -21.00
CA LYS A 8 14.17 -16.96 -21.06
C LYS A 8 15.41 -16.24 -20.52
N LEU A 9 15.57 -14.96 -20.83
CA LEU A 9 16.67 -14.14 -20.33
C LEU A 9 16.58 -13.95 -18.81
N PHE A 10 15.38 -13.66 -18.30
CA PHE A 10 15.13 -13.54 -16.88
C PHE A 10 15.43 -14.85 -16.13
N ASP A 11 14.89 -15.97 -16.62
CA ASP A 11 15.05 -17.29 -15.99
C ASP A 11 16.48 -17.81 -16.04
N SER A 12 17.23 -17.45 -17.10
CA SER A 12 18.65 -17.84 -17.22
C SER A 12 19.54 -17.17 -16.16
N GLY A 13 19.17 -15.95 -15.70
CA GLY A 13 19.96 -15.17 -14.74
C GLY A 13 21.34 -14.73 -15.25
N GLU A 14 21.67 -14.98 -16.52
CA GLU A 14 23.00 -14.72 -17.10
C GLU A 14 23.22 -13.25 -17.47
N VAL A 15 22.13 -12.49 -17.68
CA VAL A 15 22.17 -11.10 -18.15
C VAL A 15 21.22 -10.25 -17.32
N ASP A 16 21.65 -9.04 -16.96
CA ASP A 16 20.77 -8.06 -16.33
C ASP A 16 19.67 -7.63 -17.31
N ILE A 17 18.42 -7.93 -16.98
CA ILE A 17 17.28 -7.60 -17.81
C ILE A 17 16.76 -6.16 -17.60
N THR A 18 17.27 -5.45 -16.59
CA THR A 18 16.84 -4.09 -16.23
C THR A 18 16.83 -3.11 -17.40
N PRO A 19 17.79 -3.13 -18.35
CA PRO A 19 17.77 -2.25 -19.53
C PRO A 19 16.59 -2.49 -20.49
N TYR A 20 15.95 -3.67 -20.42
CA TYR A 20 14.78 -4.02 -21.22
C TYR A 20 13.45 -3.68 -20.53
N LEU A 21 13.48 -3.27 -19.25
CA LEU A 21 12.30 -2.90 -18.48
C LEU A 21 11.98 -1.40 -18.62
N GLU A 22 10.74 -1.07 -18.97
CA GLU A 22 10.25 0.32 -18.99
C GLU A 22 9.89 0.81 -17.59
N LEU A 23 10.90 1.03 -16.75
CA LEU A 23 10.72 1.42 -15.35
C LEU A 23 10.05 2.79 -15.19
N SER A 24 10.14 3.67 -16.18
CA SER A 24 9.46 4.97 -16.18
C SER A 24 7.93 4.84 -16.17
N GLN A 25 7.39 3.73 -16.67
CA GLN A 25 5.96 3.41 -16.64
C GLN A 25 5.59 2.45 -15.50
N SER A 26 6.55 2.11 -14.64
CA SER A 26 6.27 1.24 -13.50
C SER A 26 5.28 1.92 -12.55
N HIS A 27 4.19 1.24 -12.26
CA HIS A 27 3.15 1.69 -11.34
C HIS A 27 2.86 0.59 -10.32
N ARG A 28 2.51 0.99 -9.10
CA ARG A 28 1.99 0.08 -8.07
C ARG A 28 0.49 0.33 -7.95
N PRO A 29 -0.37 -0.48 -8.59
CA PRO A 29 -1.82 -0.23 -8.63
C PRO A 29 -2.45 -0.04 -7.25
N ASP A 30 -1.99 -0.80 -6.25
CA ASP A 30 -2.54 -0.74 -4.87
C ASP A 30 -1.93 0.38 -4.01
N HIS A 31 -1.06 1.22 -4.58
CA HIS A 31 -0.46 2.37 -3.89
C HIS A 31 -1.13 3.71 -4.24
N ASP A 32 -2.17 3.69 -5.08
CA ASP A 32 -2.91 4.90 -5.42
C ASP A 32 -3.62 5.49 -4.19
N LEU A 33 -3.18 6.69 -3.78
CA LEU A 33 -3.69 7.39 -2.60
C LEU A 33 -4.86 8.30 -2.98
N LYS A 34 -6.08 7.92 -2.59
CA LYS A 34 -7.26 8.80 -2.67
C LYS A 34 -7.57 9.41 -1.31
N ARG A 35 -7.69 10.75 -1.24
CA ARG A 35 -8.15 11.45 -0.03
C ARG A 35 -9.68 11.36 0.07
N VAL A 36 -10.16 11.00 1.25
CA VAL A 36 -11.59 10.95 1.59
C VAL A 36 -11.83 11.73 2.88
N ASN A 37 -12.94 12.47 2.94
CA ASN A 37 -13.38 13.17 4.14
C ASN A 37 -14.49 12.34 4.80
N VAL A 38 -14.41 12.17 6.12
CA VAL A 38 -15.38 11.40 6.91
C VAL A 38 -15.61 12.15 8.22
N ASP A 39 -16.88 12.36 8.56
CA ASP A 39 -17.27 12.94 9.83
C ASP A 39 -17.41 11.86 10.90
N PHE A 40 -16.90 12.14 12.10
CA PHE A 40 -16.96 11.24 13.24
C PHE A 40 -17.68 11.90 14.42
N PRO A 41 -18.51 11.16 15.19
CA PRO A 41 -18.99 11.64 16.46
C PRO A 41 -17.85 12.00 17.41
N ILE A 42 -18.03 13.05 18.21
CA ILE A 42 -16.99 13.57 19.12
C ILE A 42 -16.49 12.49 20.09
N TRP A 43 -17.40 11.65 20.61
CA TRP A 43 -17.02 10.57 21.53
C TRP A 43 -16.08 9.57 20.86
N MET A 44 -16.32 9.23 19.59
CA MET A 44 -15.52 8.28 18.85
C MET A 44 -14.11 8.84 18.60
N LEU A 45 -14.02 10.12 18.22
CA LEU A 45 -12.74 10.78 18.00
C LEU A 45 -11.87 10.78 19.28
N ARG A 46 -12.49 11.03 20.44
CA ARG A 46 -11.80 11.01 21.74
C ARG A 46 -11.23 9.63 22.07
N GLU A 47 -11.97 8.56 21.81
CA GLU A 47 -11.51 7.19 22.05
C GLU A 47 -10.35 6.81 21.11
N ILE A 48 -10.44 7.20 19.83
CA ILE A 48 -9.37 6.99 18.86
C ILE A 48 -8.11 7.74 19.31
N ASP A 49 -8.24 9.00 19.74
CA ASP A 49 -7.11 9.82 20.18
C ASP A 49 -6.41 9.26 21.41
N GLN A 50 -7.19 8.83 22.41
CA GLN A 50 -6.63 8.20 23.62
C GLN A 50 -5.85 6.94 23.26
N THR A 51 -6.41 6.12 22.36
CA THR A 51 -5.76 4.87 21.93
C THR A 51 -4.51 5.15 21.11
N ALA A 52 -4.58 6.08 20.16
CA ALA A 52 -3.46 6.49 19.32
C ALA A 52 -2.31 7.03 20.18
N LYS A 53 -2.62 7.87 21.18
CA LYS A 53 -1.64 8.39 22.15
C LYS A 53 -1.00 7.27 22.97
N ARG A 54 -1.80 6.33 23.48
CA ARG A 54 -1.29 5.18 24.25
C ARG A 54 -0.36 4.30 23.43
N LEU A 55 -0.66 4.13 22.14
CA LEU A 55 0.16 3.33 21.21
C LEU A 55 1.33 4.13 20.61
N GLY A 56 1.40 5.44 20.83
CA GLY A 56 2.44 6.30 20.27
C GLY A 56 2.36 6.47 18.75
N VAL A 57 1.16 6.32 18.16
CA VAL A 57 0.95 6.42 16.71
C VAL A 57 0.02 7.58 16.34
N PRO A 58 0.10 8.13 15.12
CA PRO A 58 -0.88 9.11 14.64
C PRO A 58 -2.28 8.51 14.53
N ARG A 59 -3.31 9.32 14.80
CA ARG A 59 -4.74 8.97 14.62
C ARG A 59 -5.00 8.28 13.28
N GLN A 60 -4.48 8.85 12.19
CA GLN A 60 -4.70 8.34 10.83
C GLN A 60 -4.12 6.94 10.63
N SER A 61 -2.98 6.64 11.26
CA SER A 61 -2.37 5.31 11.19
C SER A 61 -3.21 4.28 11.95
N LEU A 62 -3.73 4.66 13.12
CA LEU A 62 -4.64 3.79 13.89
C LEU A 62 -5.92 3.48 13.11
N ILE A 63 -6.55 4.50 12.51
CA ILE A 63 -7.75 4.33 11.68
C ILE A 63 -7.48 3.38 10.50
N LYS A 64 -6.34 3.54 9.81
CA LYS A 64 -5.94 2.66 8.70
C LYS A 64 -5.80 1.21 9.12
N VAL A 65 -5.14 0.95 10.25
CA VAL A 65 -4.94 -0.42 10.77
C VAL A 65 -6.27 -1.07 11.11
N TRP A 66 -7.12 -0.40 11.87
CA TRP A 66 -8.44 -0.95 12.22
C TRP A 66 -9.31 -1.22 11.00
N LEU A 67 -9.27 -0.33 10.00
CA LEU A 67 -10.02 -0.55 8.77
C LEU A 67 -9.48 -1.76 7.99
N ALA A 68 -8.16 -1.88 7.85
CA ALA A 68 -7.52 -3.02 7.20
C ALA A 68 -7.87 -4.34 7.91
N GLU A 69 -7.77 -4.39 9.23
CA GLU A 69 -8.15 -5.58 10.03
C GLU A 69 -9.60 -6.02 9.77
N ARG A 70 -10.53 -5.07 9.63
CA ARG A 70 -11.94 -5.38 9.32
C ARG A 70 -12.15 -5.84 7.89
N LEU A 71 -11.39 -5.32 6.93
CA LEU A 71 -11.47 -5.71 5.52
C LEU A 71 -10.83 -7.08 5.24
N THR A 72 -9.76 -7.45 5.98
CA THR A 72 -9.09 -8.76 5.83
C THR A 72 -9.87 -9.91 6.49
N GLN A 73 -10.84 -9.61 7.36
CA GLN A 73 -11.69 -10.62 8.01
C GLN A 73 -12.90 -11.08 7.15
N GLN A 74 -13.02 -10.57 5.92
CA GLN A 74 -13.99 -11.02 4.91
C GLN A 74 -13.33 -11.93 3.88
#